data_AF-A0A535YF53-F1
#
_entry.id   AF-A0A535YF53-F1
#
_cell.length_a   1.000
_cell.length_b   1.000
_cell.length_c   1.000
_cell.angle_alpha   90.00
_cell.angle_beta   90.00
_cell.angle_gamma   90.00
#
_symmetry.space_group_name_H-M   'P 1'
#
loop_
_entity.id
_entity.type
_entity.pdbx_description
1 polymer ?
#
loop_
_entity_poly.entity_id
_entity_poly.type
_entity_poly.pdbx_seq_one_letter_code
_entity_poly.pdbx_strand_id
1 'polypeptide(L)' 'MRANGLIATDWGEGLADGAGAMAGAWNAAVEAKRRGVALGDTDAMREVARYNEVDCRVMAEILDHLRREH' A
#
# COMPACT_ATOMS: atom_id res chain seq x y z
N MET A 1 4.32 -2.43 16.75
CA MET A 1 2.95 -3.00 16.82
C MET A 1 2.93 -4.48 16.50
N ARG A 2 3.44 -4.95 15.35
CA ARG A 2 3.49 -6.39 15.01
C ARG A 2 4.33 -7.21 15.98
N ALA A 3 5.54 -6.75 16.32
CA ALA A 3 6.42 -7.39 17.32
C ALA A 3 5.80 -7.47 18.73
N ASN A 4 4.82 -6.61 19.03
CA ASN A 4 4.07 -6.62 20.29
C ASN A 4 2.76 -7.41 20.19
N GLY A 5 2.51 -8.11 19.07
CA GLY A 5 1.28 -8.88 18.84
C GLY A 5 0.01 -8.03 18.63
N LEU A 6 0.14 -6.72 18.38
CA LEU A 6 -1.01 -5.81 18.28
C LEU A 6 -1.64 -5.76 16.88
N ILE A 7 -0.89 -6.16 15.85
CA ILE A 7 -1.33 -6.26 14.47
C ILE A 7 -0.84 -7.60 13.90
N ALA A 8 -1.63 -8.23 13.05
CA ALA A 8 -1.34 -9.53 12.43
C ALA A 8 -0.77 -9.38 11.02
N THR A 9 -1.19 -8.32 10.32
CA THR A 9 -0.83 -8.08 8.93
C THR A 9 0.68 -7.79 8.77
N ASP A 10 1.25 -8.29 7.68
CA ASP A 10 2.67 -8.14 7.31
C ASP A 10 2.78 -7.56 5.90
N TRP A 11 3.79 -6.72 5.67
CA TRP A 11 4.02 -6.07 4.38
C TRP A 11 4.67 -6.99 3.34
N GLY A 12 5.23 -8.14 3.73
CA GLY A 12 5.83 -9.10 2.81
C GLY A 12 7.00 -8.52 2.01
N GLU A 13 7.30 -9.13 0.86
CA GLU A 13 8.24 -8.59 -0.13
C GLU A 13 7.50 -7.71 -1.15
N GLY A 14 8.08 -6.55 -1.51
CA GLY A 14 7.45 -5.61 -2.43
C GLY A 14 8.08 -4.21 -2.39
N LEU A 15 7.28 -3.18 -2.69
CA LEU A 15 7.69 -1.78 -2.60
C LEU A 15 8.30 -1.50 -1.22
N ALA A 16 9.52 -0.96 -1.22
CA ALA A 16 10.38 -0.91 -0.03
C ALA A 16 9.78 -0.10 1.14
N ASP A 17 8.99 0.95 0.83
CA ASP A 17 8.31 1.82 1.77
C ASP A 17 7.29 2.72 1.04
N GLY A 18 6.64 3.60 1.81
CA GLY A 18 5.69 4.57 1.27
C GLY A 18 6.29 5.54 0.25
N ALA A 19 7.58 5.90 0.35
CA ALA A 19 8.22 6.76 -0.63
C ALA A 19 8.39 6.03 -1.98
N GLY A 20 8.78 4.76 -1.94
CA GLY A 20 8.81 3.86 -3.09
C GLY A 20 7.44 3.73 -3.76
N ALA A 21 6.37 3.57 -2.97
CA ALA A 21 5.00 3.51 -3.49
C ALA A 21 4.58 4.80 -4.21
N MET A 22 4.90 5.97 -3.65
CA MET A 22 4.59 7.26 -4.28
C MET A 22 5.38 7.48 -5.58
N ALA A 23 6.67 7.13 -5.59
CA ALA A 23 7.50 7.18 -6.79
C ALA A 23 6.99 6.19 -7.87
N GLY A 24 6.56 5.00 -7.46
CA GLY A 24 5.93 4.00 -8.33
C GLY A 24 4.65 4.51 -8.96
N ALA A 25 3.77 5.15 -8.17
CA ALA A 25 2.53 5.75 -8.66
C ALA A 25 2.79 6.90 -9.65
N TRP A 26 3.81 7.72 -9.39
CA TRP A 26 4.22 8.78 -10.32
C TRP A 26 4.66 8.19 -11.66
N ASN A 27 5.55 7.19 -11.64
CA ASN A 27 6.02 6.53 -12.85
C ASN A 27 4.88 5.83 -13.62
N ALA A 28 3.95 5.22 -12.89
CA ALA A 28 2.73 4.64 -13.45
C ALA A 28 1.89 5.69 -14.20
N ALA A 29 1.73 6.89 -13.64
CA ALA A 29 1.00 7.98 -14.30
C ALA A 29 1.68 8.46 -15.58
N VAL A 30 3.01 8.58 -15.58
CA VAL A 30 3.78 8.92 -16.78
C VAL A 30 3.62 7.85 -17.86
N GLU A 31 3.74 6.58 -17.48
CA GLU A 31 3.62 5.43 -18.39
C GLU A 31 2.21 5.28 -18.97
N ALA A 32 1.17 5.42 -18.13
CA ALA A 32 -0.22 5.36 -18.55
C ALA A 32 -0.54 6.42 -19.60
N LYS A 33 -0.08 7.66 -19.36
CA LYS A 33 -0.21 8.78 -20.31
C LYS A 33 0.53 8.49 -21.62
N ARG A 34 1.76 7.96 -21.54
CA ARG A 34 2.57 7.62 -22.71
C ARG A 34 1.91 6.54 -23.58
N ARG A 35 1.22 5.58 -22.96
CA ARG A 35 0.57 4.44 -23.63
C ARG A 35 -0.90 4.67 -23.98
N GLY A 36 -1.53 5.71 -23.46
CA GLY A 36 -2.96 5.95 -23.65
C GLY A 36 -3.85 4.91 -22.96
N VAL A 37 -3.40 4.35 -21.84
CA VAL A 37 -4.15 3.36 -21.04
C VAL A 37 -4.60 3.95 -19.71
N ALA A 38 -5.51 3.28 -19.00
CA ALA A 38 -5.88 3.70 -17.65
C ALA A 38 -4.70 3.50 -16.68
N LEU A 39 -4.62 4.34 -15.65
CA LEU A 39 -3.55 4.27 -14.64
C LEU A 39 -3.48 2.90 -13.97
N GLY A 40 -4.62 2.34 -13.59
CA GLY A 40 -4.73 1.02 -12.97
C GLY A 40 -4.35 -0.16 -13.87
N ASP A 41 -4.20 0.08 -15.18
CA ASP A 41 -3.76 -0.95 -16.12
C ASP A 41 -2.23 -1.07 -16.19
N THR A 42 -1.49 -0.16 -15.54
CA THR A 42 -0.04 -0.25 -15.44
C THR A 42 0.38 -1.21 -14.33
N ASP A 43 1.43 -1.99 -14.57
CA ASP A 43 1.93 -2.95 -13.57
C ASP A 43 2.39 -2.25 -12.29
N ALA A 44 3.08 -1.11 -12.44
CA ALA A 44 3.50 -0.28 -11.31
C ALA A 44 2.33 0.15 -10.41
N MET A 45 1.20 0.60 -10.99
CA MET A 45 0.03 0.98 -10.19
C MET A 45 -0.61 -0.23 -9.50
N ARG A 46 -0.55 -1.42 -10.11
CA ARG A 46 -1.04 -2.66 -9.48
C ARG A 46 -0.19 -3.02 -8.27
N GLU A 47 1.12 -2.79 -8.31
CA GLU A 47 1.99 -3.01 -7.15
C GLU A 47 1.68 -2.02 -6.03
N VAL A 48 1.49 -0.75 -6.37
CA VAL A 48 1.08 0.30 -5.41
C VAL A 48 -0.28 -0.04 -4.79
N ALA A 49 -1.22 -0.55 -5.58
CA ALA A 49 -2.52 -0.97 -5.06
C ALA A 49 -2.40 -2.13 -4.06
N ARG A 50 -1.56 -3.14 -4.35
CA ARG A 50 -1.27 -4.25 -3.41
C ARG A 50 -0.63 -3.74 -2.12
N TYR A 51 0.33 -2.82 -2.22
CA TYR A 51 0.95 -2.18 -1.06
C TYR A 51 -0.09 -1.42 -0.21
N ASN A 52 -0.94 -0.59 -0.85
CA ASN A 52 -1.95 0.19 -0.15
C ASN A 52 -3.04 -0.66 0.52
N GLU A 53 -3.32 -1.86 0.00
CA GLU A 53 -4.24 -2.81 0.65
C GLU A 53 -3.71 -3.24 2.02
N VAL A 54 -2.41 -3.52 2.11
CA VAL A 54 -1.74 -3.84 3.38
C VAL A 54 -1.82 -2.65 4.34
N ASP A 55 -1.49 -1.44 3.86
CA ASP A 55 -1.57 -0.21 4.67
C ASP A 55 -2.98 -0.02 5.26
N CYS A 56 -4.02 -0.14 4.42
CA CYS A 56 -5.41 -0.02 4.86
C CYS A 56 -5.79 -1.07 5.90
N ARG A 57 -5.32 -2.31 5.74
CA ARG A 57 -5.59 -3.39 6.69
C ARG A 57 -4.91 -3.13 8.03
N VAL A 58 -3.66 -2.68 8.03
CA VAL A 58 -2.94 -2.35 9.26
C VAL A 58 -3.58 -1.14 9.96
N MET A 59 -3.98 -0.11 9.21
CA MET A 59 -4.75 1.00 9.80
C MET A 59 -6.04 0.52 10.45
N ALA A 60 -6.77 -0.42 9.83
CA ALA A 60 -7.96 -1.00 10.42
C ALA A 60 -7.66 -1.75 11.72
N GLU A 61 -6.61 -2.56 11.77
CA GLU A 61 -6.18 -3.29 12.97
C GLU A 61 -5.75 -2.33 14.10
N ILE A 62 -5.05 -1.24 13.76
CA ILE A 62 -4.66 -0.19 14.71
C ILE A 62 -5.92 0.47 15.29
N LEU A 63 -6.86 0.89 14.44
CA LEU A 63 -8.10 1.52 14.88
C LEU A 63 -8.93 0.58 15.76
N ASP A 64 -8.99 -0.69 15.42
CA ASP A 64 -9.68 -1.73 16.19
C ASP A 64 -9.04 -1.94 17.57
N HIS A 65 -7.71 -1.98 17.66
CA HIS A 65 -7.01 -2.02 18.94
C HIS A 65 -7.29 -0.77 19.78
N LEU A 66 -7.12 0.43 19.21
CA LEU A 66 -7.36 1.68 19.92
C LEU A 66 -8.80 1.78 20.44
N ARG A 67 -9.80 1.30 19.69
CA ARG A 67 -11.21 1.29 20.12
C ARG A 67 -11.52 0.33 21.26
N ARG A 68 -10.73 -0.74 21.43
CA ARG A 68 -10.91 -1.68 22.56
C ARG A 68 -10.36 -1.13 23.87
N GLU A 69 -9.32 -0.31 23.80
CA GLU A 69 -8.54 0.16 24.96
C GLU A 69 -8.93 1.58 25.43
N HIS A 70 -9.95 2.20 24.84
CA HIS A 70 -10.43 3.56 25.13
C HIS A 70 -11.93 3.59 25.45
#